data_AF-D2QZ96-F1
#
_entry.id   AF-D2QZ96-F1
#
_cell.length_a   1.000
_cell.length_b   1.000
_cell.length_c   1.000
_cell.angle_alpha   90.00
_cell.angle_beta   90.00
_cell.angle_gamma   90.00
#
_symmetry.space_group_name_H-M   'P 1'
#
loop_
_entity.id
_entity.type
_entity.pdbx_description
1 polymer ?
#
loop_
_entity_poly.entity_id
_entity_poly.type
_entity_poly.pdbx_seq_one_letter_code
_entity_poly.pdbx_strand_id
1 'polypeptide(L)'
;MIRRSSMLKKSPPKRRTPHRRGMAVVVVLGLLAITLALSYSMMRAQSMTLLVERNVSRNTLAEDAADAALSLAIARIHESSWQGVDVPLRGDLGNHCSYEVTFTTGDSLLIASSPNYSDFPYRLTITAIGKAADPRDAQIEVRRTRTAVLSLRRRAIASAPSNWSLVQNHSIFQWGTGTSSIHVPFESKGNTCFLGQLRICPSYPSTTSSRQRYLYDLNQMRLAGLPDYRPLQSTVRLTSRTTSDNRALVESQLGLSTITDTTTSTSSPVSLPSSVSTYRLYAGGKSYTIPTIQSLYGSTISGRTLEADVATNPLGVFRSSGYLGLSNNVTIRGTVISTGTSDDLAIVGTNVELAPPKLPRLENDTSDRKLAAALVRDDLVIYSGSQSTVRGLAMVWDDFDLKGANSTSRFQLEGHLAASTVQFGGRADWLLSSTLWSIYQTLFNLQNTSPPGPTTIPYFPAYLEAAIGMTVEPTLTVEPNSDGVLDHWHDFSQPLFVPASGDSGLLWNLVRIEDGR
;
A
#
# COMPACT_ATOMS: atom_id res chain seq x y z
N MET A 1 113.18 12.57 6.40
CA MET A 1 113.69 13.17 5.15
C MET A 1 113.58 14.69 5.28
N ILE A 2 114.76 15.30 5.49
CA ILE A 2 115.18 16.72 5.39
C ILE A 2 114.18 17.64 4.64
N ARG A 3 113.81 18.85 5.11
CA ARG A 3 114.67 20.06 5.07
C ARG A 3 114.05 21.29 5.79
N ARG A 4 114.86 21.91 6.68
CA ARG A 4 115.17 23.35 6.91
C ARG A 4 114.02 24.38 7.05
N SER A 5 114.14 25.55 7.69
CA SER A 5 115.09 26.24 8.60
C SER A 5 114.55 27.69 8.62
N SER A 6 114.15 28.22 9.77
CA SER A 6 114.76 29.38 10.47
C SER A 6 114.01 30.71 10.37
N MET A 7 113.69 31.22 11.56
CA MET A 7 113.65 32.61 12.07
C MET A 7 112.85 33.71 11.35
N LEU A 8 111.92 34.32 12.10
CA LEU A 8 112.09 35.71 12.56
C LEU A 8 111.17 36.07 13.75
N LYS A 9 111.81 36.61 14.79
CA LYS A 9 111.24 37.14 16.05
C LYS A 9 110.64 38.53 15.86
N LYS A 10 109.50 38.80 16.51
CA LYS A 10 109.10 40.12 17.04
C LYS A 10 108.45 39.93 18.42
N SER A 11 108.93 40.66 19.42
CA SER A 11 108.43 40.68 20.82
C SER A 11 107.47 41.88 21.05
N PRO A 12 106.90 42.09 22.25
CA PRO A 12 105.54 41.74 22.69
C PRO A 12 104.64 42.99 22.93
N PRO A 13 103.39 42.85 23.43
CA PRO A 13 103.18 43.30 24.81
C PRO A 13 102.23 42.46 25.68
N LYS A 14 102.63 42.40 26.96
CA LYS A 14 101.91 42.13 28.22
C LYS A 14 100.41 41.80 28.13
N ARG A 15 100.08 40.53 28.42
CA ARG A 15 98.77 40.10 28.93
C ARG A 15 98.55 40.69 30.33
N ARG A 16 97.65 41.66 30.44
CA ARG A 16 96.96 41.97 31.69
C ARG A 16 95.90 40.89 31.92
N THR A 17 96.00 40.20 33.05
CA THR A 17 94.95 39.33 33.58
C THR A 17 93.77 40.20 34.05
N PRO A 18 92.55 40.05 33.48
CA PRO A 18 91.38 40.72 34.04
C PRO A 18 90.93 39.96 35.29
N HIS A 19 90.82 40.69 36.39
CA HIS A 19 90.17 40.22 37.62
C HIS A 19 88.73 39.76 37.30
N ARG A 20 88.48 38.46 37.51
CA ARG A 20 87.16 37.82 37.42
C ARG A 20 86.26 38.29 38.58
N ARG A 21 85.66 39.47 38.46
CA ARG A 21 84.52 39.89 39.33
C ARG A 21 83.17 39.96 38.59
N GLY A 22 83.15 39.74 37.26
CA GLY A 22 81.92 39.66 36.46
C GLY A 22 81.46 38.24 36.07
N MET A 23 82.33 37.22 36.16
CA MET A 23 81.97 35.83 35.80
C MET A 23 80.90 35.24 36.72
N ALA A 24 80.89 35.60 38.01
CA ALA A 24 79.85 35.17 38.94
C ALA A 24 78.46 35.72 38.54
N VAL A 25 78.40 36.99 38.08
CA VAL A 25 77.15 37.63 37.63
C VAL A 25 76.63 37.01 36.32
N VAL A 26 77.52 36.69 35.38
CA VAL A 26 77.14 36.02 34.12
C VAL A 26 76.68 34.57 34.36
N VAL A 27 77.34 33.84 35.27
CA VAL A 27 76.92 32.49 35.66
C VAL A 27 75.57 32.53 36.37
N VAL A 28 75.32 33.49 37.27
CA VAL A 28 74.03 33.66 37.95
C VAL A 28 72.92 34.06 36.98
N LEU A 29 73.17 34.98 36.05
CA LEU A 29 72.21 35.35 34.99
C LEU A 29 71.92 34.19 34.02
N GLY A 30 72.93 33.40 33.68
CA GLY A 30 72.75 32.18 32.88
C GLY A 30 71.91 31.12 33.60
N LEU A 31 72.15 30.93 34.91
CA LEU A 31 71.36 30.04 35.76
C LEU A 31 69.92 30.54 35.92
N LEU A 32 69.71 31.85 36.05
CA LEU A 32 68.38 32.48 36.07
C LEU A 32 67.64 32.32 34.73
N ALA A 33 68.33 32.49 33.60
CA ALA A 33 67.74 32.31 32.28
C ALA A 33 67.33 30.84 32.04
N ILE A 34 68.18 29.87 32.43
CA ILE A 34 67.88 28.44 32.32
C ILE A 34 66.72 28.05 33.25
N THR A 35 66.71 28.54 34.49
CA THR A 35 65.60 28.26 35.44
C THR A 35 64.28 28.88 35.00
N LEU A 36 64.28 30.10 34.43
CA LEU A 36 63.10 30.72 33.83
C LEU A 36 62.62 29.94 32.59
N ALA A 37 63.53 29.51 31.71
CA ALA A 37 63.19 28.72 30.53
C ALA A 37 62.58 27.36 30.90
N LEU A 38 63.15 26.67 31.90
CA LEU A 38 62.60 25.42 32.45
C LEU A 38 61.23 25.64 33.10
N SER A 39 61.08 26.71 33.88
CA SER A 39 59.80 27.05 34.54
C SER A 39 58.71 27.38 33.53
N TYR A 40 59.03 28.15 32.48
CA TYR A 40 58.11 28.45 31.39
C TYR A 40 57.73 27.20 30.58
N SER A 41 58.71 26.35 30.26
CA SER A 41 58.47 25.07 29.58
C SER A 41 57.54 24.17 30.40
N MET A 42 57.77 24.08 31.72
CA MET A 42 56.95 23.29 32.63
C MET A 42 55.53 23.85 32.77
N MET A 43 55.38 25.17 32.89
CA MET A 43 54.07 25.84 32.94
C MET A 43 53.28 25.65 31.64
N ARG A 44 53.96 25.71 30.49
CA ARG A 44 53.36 25.46 29.18
C ARG A 44 52.96 24.00 29.01
N ALA A 45 53.79 23.05 29.45
CA ALA A 45 53.48 21.62 29.43
C ALA A 45 52.26 21.31 30.30
N GLN A 46 52.21 21.82 31.54
CA GLN A 46 51.05 21.67 32.43
C GLN A 46 49.78 22.28 31.82
N SER A 47 49.89 23.47 31.22
CA SER A 47 48.76 24.11 30.53
C SER A 47 48.25 23.27 29.34
N MET A 48 49.16 22.68 28.56
CA MET A 48 48.81 21.81 27.44
C MET A 48 48.14 20.52 27.92
N THR A 49 48.68 19.87 28.96
CA THR A 49 48.08 18.66 29.54
C THR A 49 46.66 18.92 30.05
N LEU A 50 46.42 20.04 30.74
CA LEU A 50 45.08 20.42 31.19
C LEU A 50 44.11 20.65 30.02
N LEU A 51 44.58 21.25 28.92
CA LEU A 51 43.74 21.45 27.72
C LEU A 51 43.40 20.11 27.05
N VAL A 52 44.36 19.20 26.95
CA VAL A 52 44.14 17.85 26.41
C VAL A 52 43.15 17.08 27.29
N GLU A 53 43.34 17.08 28.61
CA GLU A 53 42.45 16.40 29.55
C GLU A 53 41.02 16.97 29.48
N ARG A 54 40.88 18.30 29.42
CA ARG A 54 39.56 18.95 29.23
C ARG A 54 38.92 18.56 27.89
N ASN A 55 39.69 18.48 26.81
CA ASN A 55 39.18 18.07 25.51
C ASN A 55 38.75 16.59 25.51
N VAL A 56 39.54 15.70 26.12
CA VAL A 56 39.20 14.28 26.28
C VAL A 56 37.93 14.13 27.11
N SER A 57 37.85 14.83 28.24
CA SER A 57 36.64 14.83 29.09
C SER A 57 35.41 15.33 28.34
N ARG A 58 35.51 16.44 27.58
CA ARG A 58 34.41 16.92 26.74
C ARG A 58 34.01 15.94 25.64
N ASN A 59 34.99 15.21 25.09
CA ASN A 59 34.71 14.17 24.12
C ASN A 59 33.88 13.04 24.72
N THR A 60 34.27 12.53 25.90
CA THR A 60 33.51 11.50 26.62
C THR A 60 32.11 12.01 26.99
N LEU A 61 31.98 13.25 27.48
CA LEU A 61 30.68 13.84 27.78
C LEU A 61 29.76 13.94 26.55
N ALA A 62 30.31 14.28 25.38
CA ALA A 62 29.54 14.32 24.13
C ALA A 62 29.13 12.92 23.66
N GLU A 63 29.98 11.90 23.87
CA GLU A 63 29.66 10.48 23.59
C GLU A 63 28.54 9.99 24.51
N ASP A 64 28.67 10.20 25.83
CA ASP A 64 27.65 9.83 26.81
C ASP A 64 26.31 10.54 26.52
N ALA A 65 26.36 11.82 26.12
CA ALA A 65 25.18 12.57 25.72
C ALA A 65 24.51 11.98 24.47
N ALA A 66 25.29 11.54 23.48
CA ALA A 66 24.75 10.91 22.27
C ALA A 66 24.12 9.54 22.58
N ASP A 67 24.75 8.72 23.44
CA ASP A 67 24.25 7.40 23.82
C ASP A 67 22.97 7.51 24.69
N ALA A 68 22.93 8.49 25.60
CA ALA A 68 21.72 8.80 26.37
C ALA A 68 20.58 9.28 25.47
N ALA A 69 20.88 10.17 24.51
CA ALA A 69 19.90 10.67 23.56
C ALA A 69 19.34 9.56 22.65
N LEU A 70 20.19 8.64 22.20
CA LEU A 70 19.77 7.49 21.40
C LEU A 70 18.84 6.57 22.21
N SER A 71 19.22 6.25 23.45
CA SER A 71 18.40 5.42 24.34
C SER A 71 17.02 6.05 24.61
N LEU A 72 17.00 7.36 24.86
CA LEU A 72 15.76 8.11 25.05
C LEU A 72 14.91 8.13 23.78
N ALA A 73 15.53 8.31 22.61
CA ALA A 73 14.82 8.31 21.34
C ALA A 73 14.18 6.95 21.03
N ILE A 74 14.91 5.86 21.28
CA ILE A 74 14.38 4.49 21.17
C ILE A 74 13.21 4.29 22.12
N ALA A 75 13.33 4.71 23.39
CA ALA A 75 12.20 4.63 24.32
C ALA A 75 10.98 5.43 23.83
N ARG A 76 11.21 6.65 23.33
CA ARG A 76 10.15 7.57 22.90
C ARG A 76 9.33 7.03 21.73
N ILE A 77 9.93 6.36 20.75
CA ILE A 77 9.19 5.82 19.58
C ILE A 77 8.26 4.65 19.95
N HIS A 78 8.40 4.09 21.16
CA HIS A 78 7.49 3.09 21.72
C HIS A 78 6.29 3.68 22.46
N GLU A 79 6.24 5.00 22.61
CA GLU A 79 5.14 5.71 23.26
C GLU A 79 4.15 6.23 22.22
N SER A 80 2.86 6.26 22.58
CA SER A 80 1.81 6.92 21.79
C SER A 80 2.01 8.44 21.63
N SER A 81 2.86 9.03 22.49
CA SER A 81 3.19 10.45 22.53
C SER A 81 4.23 10.88 21.48
N TRP A 82 4.81 9.94 20.73
CA TRP A 82 5.81 10.25 19.70
C TRP A 82 5.19 11.06 18.57
N GLN A 83 5.78 12.22 18.28
CA GLN A 83 5.25 13.19 17.32
C GLN A 83 5.57 12.86 15.85
N GLY A 84 6.45 11.88 15.62
CA GLY A 84 6.76 11.36 14.29
C GLY A 84 8.13 11.76 13.74
N VAL A 85 8.39 11.36 12.50
CA VAL A 85 9.70 11.45 11.85
C VAL A 85 10.14 12.88 11.56
N ASP A 86 9.20 13.80 11.36
CA ASP A 86 9.51 15.20 11.01
C ASP A 86 9.81 16.08 12.24
N VAL A 87 9.70 15.54 13.46
CA VAL A 87 9.85 16.31 14.69
C VAL A 87 11.12 15.88 15.44
N PRO A 88 12.14 16.74 15.53
CA PRO A 88 13.35 16.41 16.27
C PRO A 88 13.09 16.38 17.78
N LEU A 89 13.80 15.49 18.47
CA LEU A 89 13.82 15.46 19.93
C LEU A 89 15.06 16.19 20.41
N ARG A 90 14.87 17.21 21.25
CA ARG A 90 15.97 18.00 21.83
C ARG A 90 15.86 18.00 23.34
N GLY A 91 17.00 18.07 24.02
CA GLY A 91 17.05 18.21 25.47
C GLY A 91 18.41 18.65 25.97
N ASP A 92 18.42 19.06 27.22
CA ASP A 92 19.60 19.48 27.97
C ASP A 92 19.84 18.46 29.09
N LEU A 93 21.09 18.02 29.25
CA LEU A 93 21.49 17.03 30.26
C LEU A 93 22.16 17.71 31.47
N GLY A 94 22.19 19.04 31.51
CA GLY A 94 22.97 19.82 32.46
C GLY A 94 24.46 19.86 32.11
N ASN A 95 25.25 20.60 32.89
CA ASN A 95 26.72 20.67 32.74
C ASN A 95 27.20 21.04 31.32
N HIS A 96 26.47 21.93 30.63
CA HIS A 96 26.77 22.33 29.25
C HIS A 96 26.72 21.18 28.23
N CYS A 97 26.01 20.10 28.56
CA CYS A 97 25.76 18.97 27.69
C CYS A 97 24.31 19.03 27.18
N SER A 98 24.13 18.89 25.87
CA SER A 98 22.82 18.86 25.25
C SER A 98 22.78 17.81 24.15
N TYR A 99 21.60 17.46 23.69
CA TYR A 99 21.44 16.54 22.58
C TYR A 99 20.35 16.97 21.61
N GLU A 100 20.48 16.46 20.40
CA GLU A 100 19.52 16.63 19.32
C GLU A 100 19.41 15.32 18.57
N VAL A 101 18.19 14.81 18.44
CA VAL A 101 17.88 13.57 17.72
C VAL A 101 16.97 13.89 16.56
N THR A 102 17.32 13.37 15.39
CA THR A 102 16.48 13.40 14.19
C THR A 102 16.05 11.99 13.81
N PHE A 103 14.88 11.91 13.18
CA PHE A 103 14.26 10.67 12.76
C PHE A 103 14.10 10.72 11.24
N THR A 104 14.50 9.67 10.53
CA THR A 104 14.35 9.58 9.08
C THR A 104 13.74 8.24 8.70
N THR A 105 12.70 8.24 7.87
CA THR A 105 12.15 6.98 7.33
C THR A 105 13.13 6.35 6.35
N GLY A 106 13.30 5.04 6.45
CA GLY A 106 14.19 4.29 5.59
C GLY A 106 15.53 3.99 6.23
N ASP A 107 16.40 3.42 5.40
CA ASP A 107 17.75 3.00 5.72
C ASP A 107 18.63 3.30 4.49
N SER A 108 19.66 4.11 4.64
CA SER A 108 20.55 4.53 3.55
C SER A 108 21.38 3.39 2.96
N LEU A 109 21.59 2.29 3.71
CA LEU A 109 22.31 1.10 3.23
C LEU A 109 21.40 0.14 2.46
N LEU A 110 20.09 0.36 2.52
CA LEU A 110 19.10 -0.48 1.87
C LEU A 110 18.77 0.12 0.50
N ILE A 111 19.49 -0.34 -0.52
CA ILE A 111 19.35 0.12 -1.91
C ILE A 111 18.37 -0.76 -2.68
N ALA A 112 17.93 -0.31 -3.86
CA ALA A 112 16.93 -1.01 -4.67
C ALA A 112 17.31 -2.46 -5.04
N SER A 113 18.60 -2.80 -5.08
CA SER A 113 19.09 -4.16 -5.33
C SER A 113 19.19 -5.03 -4.08
N SER A 114 18.94 -4.49 -2.88
CA SER A 114 18.96 -5.25 -1.64
C SER A 114 17.80 -6.25 -1.58
N PRO A 115 18.01 -7.52 -1.19
CA PRO A 115 16.94 -8.53 -1.13
C PRO A 115 15.76 -8.16 -0.22
N ASN A 116 16.02 -7.32 0.78
CA ASN A 116 15.06 -6.80 1.74
C ASN A 116 14.67 -5.35 1.47
N TYR A 117 14.84 -4.83 0.25
CA TYR A 117 14.50 -3.45 -0.09
C TYR A 117 13.02 -3.12 0.21
N SER A 118 12.12 -4.09 0.08
CA SER A 118 10.71 -3.97 0.46
C SER A 118 10.47 -3.60 1.94
N ASP A 119 11.47 -3.79 2.82
CA ASP A 119 11.40 -3.34 4.21
C ASP A 119 11.71 -1.85 4.40
N PHE A 120 12.28 -1.15 3.41
CA PHE A 120 12.66 0.26 3.51
C PHE A 120 11.62 1.15 4.19
N PRO A 121 10.34 1.16 3.77
CA PRO A 121 9.35 2.08 4.34
C PRO A 121 8.97 1.71 5.78
N TYR A 122 9.36 0.52 6.25
CA TYR A 122 9.18 0.03 7.62
C TYR A 122 10.45 0.15 8.48
N ARG A 123 11.52 0.77 7.95
CA ARG A 123 12.73 1.11 8.71
C ARG A 123 12.68 2.56 9.19
N LEU A 124 13.28 2.79 10.34
CA LEU A 124 13.47 4.10 10.95
C LEU A 124 14.94 4.29 11.29
N THR A 125 15.58 5.29 10.69
CA THR A 125 16.93 5.71 11.06
C THR A 125 16.85 6.83 12.09
N ILE A 126 17.45 6.63 13.25
CA ILE A 126 17.59 7.61 14.32
C ILE A 126 19.02 8.11 14.31
N THR A 127 19.21 9.43 14.19
CA THR A 127 20.52 10.07 14.30
C THR A 127 20.54 10.95 15.54
N ALA A 128 21.33 10.55 16.54
CA ALA A 128 21.51 11.28 17.78
C ALA A 128 22.84 12.04 17.78
N ILE A 129 22.79 13.34 18.02
CA ILE A 129 23.94 14.22 18.14
C ILE A 129 24.04 14.70 19.59
N GLY A 130 25.05 14.21 20.31
CA GLY A 130 25.45 14.72 21.62
C GLY A 130 26.40 15.91 21.48
N LYS A 131 26.22 16.93 22.30
CA LYS A 131 27.01 18.18 22.30
C LYS A 131 27.51 18.45 23.71
N ALA A 132 28.80 18.76 23.86
CA ALA A 132 29.40 19.22 25.11
C ALA A 132 30.14 20.54 24.88
N ALA A 133 29.65 21.64 25.45
CA ALA A 133 30.23 22.97 25.31
C ALA A 133 31.20 23.32 26.45
N ASP A 134 32.18 24.20 26.20
CA ASP A 134 33.06 24.70 27.25
C ASP A 134 32.28 25.63 28.20
N PRO A 135 32.33 25.42 29.53
CA PRO A 135 31.66 26.29 30.51
C PRO A 135 32.06 27.76 30.44
N ARG A 136 33.25 28.05 29.89
CA ARG A 136 33.80 29.41 29.79
C ARG A 136 33.51 30.06 28.44
N ASP A 137 33.19 29.27 27.42
CA ASP A 137 32.87 29.73 26.07
C ASP A 137 31.98 28.70 25.36
N ALA A 138 30.69 29.01 25.28
CA ALA A 138 29.71 28.14 24.63
C ALA A 138 29.94 27.99 23.10
N GLN A 139 30.81 28.79 22.49
CA GLN A 139 31.20 28.63 21.08
C GLN A 139 32.17 27.46 20.87
N ILE A 140 32.85 27.00 21.92
CA ILE A 140 33.77 25.85 21.85
C ILE A 140 32.99 24.60 22.27
N GLU A 141 32.54 23.82 21.30
CA GLU A 141 31.80 22.57 21.55
C GLU A 141 32.43 21.36 20.87
N VAL A 142 32.25 20.20 21.51
CA VAL A 142 32.53 18.89 20.91
C VAL A 142 31.20 18.25 20.56
N ARG A 143 31.09 17.70 19.34
CA ARG A 143 29.89 17.02 18.86
C ARG A 143 30.21 15.56 18.55
N ARG A 144 29.30 14.66 18.92
CA ARG A 144 29.39 13.23 18.63
C ARG A 144 28.07 12.72 18.08
N THR A 145 28.16 11.86 17.08
CA THR A 145 26.99 11.36 16.36
C THR A 145 26.88 9.85 16.56
N ARG A 146 25.70 9.37 16.91
CA ARG A 146 25.34 7.95 16.95
C ARG A 146 24.13 7.72 16.08
N THR A 147 24.13 6.64 15.32
CA THR A 147 23.02 6.31 14.43
C THR A 147 22.50 4.92 14.79
N ALA A 148 21.19 4.75 14.88
CA ALA A 148 20.56 3.43 14.97
C ALA A 148 19.52 3.26 13.87
N VAL A 149 19.40 2.04 13.36
CA VAL A 149 18.32 1.67 12.45
C VAL A 149 17.42 0.67 13.16
N LEU A 150 16.13 0.96 13.16
CA LEU A 150 15.09 0.10 13.71
C LEU A 150 14.12 -0.35 12.62
N SER A 151 13.43 -1.46 12.86
CA SER A 151 12.40 -2.01 11.97
C SER A 151 11.09 -2.18 12.71
N LEU A 152 9.99 -1.73 12.11
CA LEU A 152 8.66 -1.81 12.70
C LEU A 152 8.23 -3.27 12.90
N ARG A 153 7.79 -3.61 14.12
CA ARG A 153 7.07 -4.85 14.40
C ARG A 153 5.60 -4.66 14.08
N ARG A 154 5.19 -5.15 12.91
CA ARG A 154 3.81 -5.07 12.40
C ARG A 154 2.90 -6.03 13.17
N ARG A 155 2.48 -5.68 14.39
CA ARG A 155 1.66 -6.58 15.23
C ARG A 155 0.15 -6.44 15.02
N ALA A 156 -0.30 -5.28 14.54
CA ALA A 156 -1.70 -5.02 14.25
C ALA A 156 -1.85 -4.09 13.04
N ILE A 157 -2.99 -4.22 12.37
CA ILE A 157 -3.45 -3.35 11.28
C ILE A 157 -4.72 -2.63 11.74
N ALA A 158 -4.99 -1.44 11.20
CA ALA A 158 -6.20 -0.70 11.51
C ALA A 158 -7.45 -1.58 11.36
N SER A 159 -8.42 -1.44 12.27
CA SER A 159 -9.63 -2.26 12.23
C SER A 159 -10.51 -1.89 11.03
N ALA A 160 -11.06 -2.90 10.36
CA ALA A 160 -12.11 -2.66 9.38
C ALA A 160 -13.40 -2.14 10.08
N PRO A 161 -14.28 -1.43 9.36
CA PRO A 161 -15.58 -1.00 9.87
C PRO A 161 -16.43 -2.18 10.34
N SER A 162 -17.34 -1.96 11.29
CA SER A 162 -18.19 -3.01 11.87
C SER A 162 -19.01 -3.79 10.83
N ASN A 163 -19.43 -3.11 9.75
CA ASN A 163 -20.24 -3.69 8.67
C ASN A 163 -19.41 -4.40 7.59
N TRP A 164 -18.09 -4.46 7.72
CA TRP A 164 -17.20 -5.02 6.71
C TRP A 164 -17.49 -6.50 6.39
N SER A 165 -17.87 -7.27 7.40
CA SER A 165 -18.25 -8.67 7.25
C SER A 165 -19.46 -8.87 6.31
N LEU A 166 -20.35 -7.89 6.19
CA LEU A 166 -21.48 -7.96 5.25
C LEU A 166 -21.00 -7.98 3.80
N VAL A 167 -19.98 -7.17 3.48
CA VAL A 167 -19.36 -7.14 2.15
C VAL A 167 -18.60 -8.43 1.88
N GLN A 168 -17.77 -8.89 2.83
CA GLN A 168 -16.96 -10.10 2.65
C GLN A 168 -17.76 -11.41 2.57
N ASN A 169 -19.00 -11.43 3.07
CA ASN A 169 -19.85 -12.63 3.02
C ASN A 169 -20.54 -12.83 1.66
N HIS A 170 -20.40 -11.88 0.73
CA HIS A 170 -21.07 -11.93 -0.58
C HIS A 170 -20.11 -11.58 -1.71
N SER A 171 -20.07 -12.38 -2.77
CA SER A 171 -19.32 -12.06 -3.99
C SER A 171 -19.86 -10.80 -4.67
N ILE A 172 -21.17 -10.57 -4.56
CA ILE A 172 -21.84 -9.33 -5.01
C ILE A 172 -22.70 -8.80 -3.87
N PHE A 173 -22.42 -7.57 -3.43
CA PHE A 173 -23.16 -6.87 -2.40
C PHE A 173 -23.68 -5.53 -2.92
N GLN A 174 -24.94 -5.50 -3.33
CA GLN A 174 -25.62 -4.26 -3.68
C GLN A 174 -26.25 -3.65 -2.42
N TRP A 175 -25.71 -2.51 -1.99
CA TRP A 175 -26.13 -1.82 -0.76
C TRP A 175 -27.17 -0.72 -0.99
N GLY A 176 -27.25 -0.18 -2.22
CA GLY A 176 -28.22 0.86 -2.57
C GLY A 176 -29.63 0.31 -2.74
N THR A 177 -30.59 1.22 -2.96
CA THR A 177 -32.00 0.84 -3.26
C THR A 177 -32.32 0.86 -4.76
N GLY A 178 -31.32 1.14 -5.60
CA GLY A 178 -31.43 1.15 -7.05
C GLY A 178 -31.88 -0.19 -7.63
N THR A 179 -32.30 -0.19 -8.89
CA THR A 179 -32.66 -1.43 -9.59
C THR A 179 -31.40 -2.05 -10.17
N SER A 180 -31.01 -3.22 -9.69
CA SER A 180 -29.92 -4.01 -10.29
C SER A 180 -30.46 -4.93 -11.37
N SER A 181 -29.70 -5.13 -12.45
CA SER A 181 -30.07 -6.05 -13.52
C SER A 181 -28.96 -7.02 -13.87
N ILE A 182 -29.35 -8.24 -14.21
CA ILE A 182 -28.44 -9.31 -14.61
C ILE A 182 -28.96 -9.93 -15.90
N HIS A 183 -28.11 -9.99 -16.93
CA HIS A 183 -28.40 -10.68 -18.18
C HIS A 183 -27.51 -11.92 -18.32
N VAL A 184 -28.06 -12.96 -18.94
CA VAL A 184 -27.27 -14.12 -19.40
C VAL A 184 -26.55 -13.79 -20.72
N PRO A 185 -25.39 -14.40 -21.02
CA PRO A 185 -24.62 -15.27 -20.15
C PRO A 185 -23.71 -14.44 -19.23
N PHE A 186 -23.88 -14.67 -17.93
CA PHE A 186 -23.13 -14.08 -16.82
C PHE A 186 -23.04 -15.18 -15.75
N GLU A 187 -22.06 -15.11 -14.86
CA GLU A 187 -21.93 -16.08 -13.76
C GLU A 187 -21.48 -15.38 -12.48
N SER A 188 -22.21 -15.57 -11.39
CA SER A 188 -21.72 -15.28 -10.05
C SER A 188 -21.63 -16.54 -9.20
N LYS A 189 -20.41 -16.88 -8.79
CA LYS A 189 -20.09 -17.96 -7.87
C LYS A 189 -20.04 -17.37 -6.45
N GLY A 190 -20.81 -17.92 -5.53
CA GLY A 190 -20.89 -17.44 -4.14
C GLY A 190 -22.14 -16.60 -3.85
N ASN A 191 -22.29 -16.22 -2.58
CA ASN A 191 -23.51 -15.59 -2.08
C ASN A 191 -23.66 -14.19 -2.68
N THR A 192 -24.91 -13.78 -2.95
CA THR A 192 -25.20 -12.45 -3.48
C THR A 192 -26.27 -11.76 -2.65
N CYS A 193 -26.20 -10.44 -2.58
CA CYS A 193 -27.16 -9.62 -1.85
C CYS A 193 -27.61 -8.44 -2.71
N PHE A 194 -28.92 -8.30 -2.86
CA PHE A 194 -29.55 -7.17 -3.55
C PHE A 194 -30.56 -6.51 -2.62
N LEU A 195 -30.17 -5.37 -2.03
CA LEU A 195 -31.05 -4.58 -1.18
C LEU A 195 -32.11 -3.80 -2.00
N GLY A 196 -31.79 -3.49 -3.25
CA GLY A 196 -32.71 -2.89 -4.22
C GLY A 196 -33.61 -3.90 -4.94
N GLN A 197 -34.16 -3.49 -6.08
CA GLN A 197 -34.91 -4.40 -6.96
C GLN A 197 -33.92 -5.20 -7.81
N LEU A 198 -33.99 -6.53 -7.80
CA LEU A 198 -33.29 -7.38 -8.77
C LEU A 198 -34.18 -7.66 -9.98
N ARG A 199 -33.64 -7.44 -11.20
CA ARG A 199 -34.25 -7.85 -12.47
C ARG A 199 -33.38 -8.89 -13.17
N ILE A 200 -33.93 -10.05 -13.45
CA ILE A 200 -33.25 -11.11 -14.20
C ILE A 200 -33.70 -11.07 -15.66
N CYS A 201 -32.73 -10.96 -16.57
CA CYS A 201 -32.95 -10.98 -18.02
C CYS A 201 -34.04 -9.99 -18.48
N PRO A 202 -33.94 -8.68 -18.14
CA PRO A 202 -34.98 -7.72 -18.50
C PRO A 202 -35.04 -7.46 -20.01
N SER A 203 -33.94 -7.57 -20.76
CA SER A 203 -33.90 -7.28 -22.20
C SER A 203 -34.11 -8.51 -23.08
N TYR A 204 -33.55 -9.66 -22.69
CA TYR A 204 -33.75 -10.93 -23.40
C TYR A 204 -33.47 -12.14 -22.49
N PRO A 205 -34.02 -13.34 -22.80
CA PRO A 205 -35.05 -13.58 -23.82
C PRO A 205 -36.31 -12.72 -23.60
N SER A 206 -36.85 -12.12 -24.66
CA SER A 206 -37.81 -11.01 -24.51
C SER A 206 -39.24 -11.45 -24.23
N THR A 207 -39.57 -12.73 -24.44
CA THR A 207 -40.85 -13.32 -24.07
C THR A 207 -40.75 -14.02 -22.71
N THR A 208 -41.82 -13.96 -21.91
CA THR A 208 -41.87 -14.63 -20.60
C THR A 208 -41.59 -16.12 -20.72
N SER A 209 -42.20 -16.79 -21.70
CA SER A 209 -42.06 -18.23 -21.92
C SER A 209 -40.63 -18.62 -22.31
N SER A 210 -39.98 -17.90 -23.22
CA SER A 210 -38.59 -18.20 -23.62
C SER A 210 -37.62 -17.91 -22.47
N ARG A 211 -37.86 -16.84 -21.70
CA ARG A 211 -37.02 -16.50 -20.53
C ARG A 211 -37.12 -17.54 -19.43
N GLN A 212 -38.33 -17.94 -19.05
CA GLN A 212 -38.54 -19.00 -18.06
C GLN A 212 -37.90 -20.30 -18.52
N ARG A 213 -38.12 -20.71 -19.79
CA ARG A 213 -37.55 -21.94 -20.32
C ARG A 213 -36.02 -21.92 -20.35
N TYR A 214 -35.42 -20.80 -20.76
CA TYR A 214 -33.97 -20.66 -20.79
C TYR A 214 -33.36 -20.82 -19.39
N LEU A 215 -33.87 -20.08 -18.40
CA LEU A 215 -33.38 -20.14 -17.02
C LEU A 215 -33.63 -21.50 -16.36
N TYR A 216 -34.78 -22.12 -16.63
CA TYR A 216 -35.11 -23.46 -16.16
C TYR A 216 -34.13 -24.50 -16.70
N ASP A 217 -33.89 -24.49 -18.01
CA ASP A 217 -33.01 -25.47 -18.65
C ASP A 217 -31.55 -25.29 -18.24
N LEU A 218 -31.09 -24.07 -17.89
CA LEU A 218 -29.77 -23.89 -17.26
C LEU A 218 -29.66 -24.67 -15.94
N ASN A 219 -30.70 -24.65 -15.10
CA ASN A 219 -30.73 -25.45 -13.88
C ASN A 219 -30.86 -26.96 -14.17
N GLN A 220 -31.62 -27.34 -15.19
CA GLN A 220 -31.70 -28.75 -15.60
C GLN A 220 -30.36 -29.29 -16.13
N MET A 221 -29.61 -28.48 -16.89
CA MET A 221 -28.26 -28.82 -17.32
C MET A 221 -27.36 -29.14 -16.12
N ARG A 222 -27.35 -28.27 -15.11
CA ARG A 222 -26.62 -28.51 -13.84
C ARG A 222 -27.07 -29.81 -13.16
N LEU A 223 -28.38 -30.03 -13.03
CA LEU A 223 -28.94 -31.24 -12.39
C LEU A 223 -28.57 -32.52 -13.15
N ALA A 224 -28.36 -32.42 -14.46
CA ALA A 224 -27.92 -33.52 -15.31
C ALA A 224 -26.39 -33.73 -15.32
N GLY A 225 -25.63 -32.99 -14.50
CA GLY A 225 -24.17 -33.10 -14.40
C GLY A 225 -23.39 -32.35 -15.49
N LEU A 226 -24.04 -31.48 -16.27
CA LEU A 226 -23.36 -30.56 -17.17
C LEU A 226 -22.82 -29.34 -16.38
N PRO A 227 -21.89 -28.56 -16.96
CA PRO A 227 -21.41 -27.33 -16.33
C PRO A 227 -22.55 -26.39 -15.92
N ASP A 228 -22.41 -25.73 -14.78
CA ASP A 228 -23.40 -24.79 -14.24
C ASP A 228 -23.21 -23.41 -14.90
N TYR A 229 -24.10 -23.07 -15.83
CA TYR A 229 -24.08 -21.75 -16.51
C TYR A 229 -25.16 -20.79 -16.00
N ARG A 230 -25.71 -21.04 -14.80
CA ARG A 230 -26.69 -20.13 -14.19
C ARG A 230 -26.04 -18.79 -13.82
N PRO A 231 -26.76 -17.66 -13.98
CA PRO A 231 -26.26 -16.34 -13.62
C PRO A 231 -25.96 -16.15 -12.14
N LEU A 232 -26.62 -16.92 -11.28
CA LEU A 232 -26.41 -16.94 -9.85
C LEU A 232 -26.32 -18.42 -9.44
N GLN A 233 -25.33 -18.79 -8.63
CA GLN A 233 -25.10 -20.20 -8.29
C GLN A 233 -25.30 -20.53 -6.82
N SER A 234 -25.30 -19.53 -5.94
CA SER A 234 -25.48 -19.69 -4.50
C SER A 234 -26.71 -18.94 -3.98
N THR A 235 -26.85 -18.89 -2.66
CA THR A 235 -27.90 -18.17 -1.94
C THR A 235 -27.99 -16.71 -2.38
N VAL A 236 -29.21 -16.25 -2.62
CA VAL A 236 -29.50 -14.87 -3.01
C VAL A 236 -30.31 -14.19 -1.91
N ARG A 237 -29.76 -13.14 -1.32
CA ARG A 237 -30.46 -12.29 -0.35
C ARG A 237 -31.21 -11.18 -1.09
N LEU A 238 -32.51 -11.09 -0.90
CA LEU A 238 -33.42 -10.20 -1.61
C LEU A 238 -34.36 -9.47 -0.64
N THR A 239 -34.73 -8.23 -0.94
CA THR A 239 -35.76 -7.49 -0.17
C THR A 239 -37.15 -7.63 -0.79
N SER A 240 -38.16 -7.04 -0.15
CA SER A 240 -39.52 -6.90 -0.69
C SER A 240 -39.62 -6.01 -1.93
N ARG A 241 -38.54 -5.29 -2.29
CA ARG A 241 -38.47 -4.48 -3.52
C ARG A 241 -38.37 -5.33 -4.79
N THR A 242 -37.89 -6.57 -4.67
CA THR A 242 -37.86 -7.51 -5.78
C THR A 242 -39.25 -8.10 -6.00
N THR A 243 -39.78 -7.97 -7.22
CA THR A 243 -41.13 -8.42 -7.58
C THR A 243 -41.28 -9.94 -7.47
N SER A 244 -42.50 -10.42 -7.24
CA SER A 244 -42.83 -11.85 -7.20
C SER A 244 -42.36 -12.59 -8.44
N ASP A 245 -42.47 -11.97 -9.63
CA ASP A 245 -42.05 -12.59 -10.89
C ASP A 245 -40.54 -12.79 -10.94
N ASN A 246 -39.73 -11.78 -10.58
CA ASN A 246 -38.27 -11.92 -10.55
C ASN A 246 -37.82 -12.88 -9.46
N ARG A 247 -38.50 -12.88 -8.31
CA ARG A 247 -38.27 -13.86 -7.24
C ARG A 247 -38.54 -15.29 -7.72
N ALA A 248 -39.63 -15.51 -8.46
CA ALA A 248 -39.94 -16.81 -9.04
C ALA A 248 -38.92 -17.26 -10.11
N LEU A 249 -38.30 -16.32 -10.85
CA LEU A 249 -37.18 -16.65 -11.74
C LEU A 249 -35.97 -17.20 -10.96
N VAL A 250 -35.64 -16.60 -9.82
CA VAL A 250 -34.55 -17.05 -8.94
C VAL A 250 -34.87 -18.39 -8.26
N GLU A 251 -36.04 -18.49 -7.65
CA GLU A 251 -36.42 -19.66 -6.84
C GLU A 251 -36.83 -20.85 -7.70
N SER A 252 -37.75 -20.65 -8.64
CA SER A 252 -38.36 -21.75 -9.41
C SER A 252 -37.58 -22.12 -10.66
N GLN A 253 -37.02 -21.15 -11.39
CA GLN A 253 -36.33 -21.43 -12.65
C GLN A 253 -34.86 -21.76 -12.41
N LEU A 254 -34.14 -20.89 -11.69
CA LEU A 254 -32.73 -21.15 -11.35
C LEU A 254 -32.55 -22.19 -10.23
N GLY A 255 -33.59 -22.50 -9.46
CA GLY A 255 -33.54 -23.50 -8.38
C GLY A 255 -32.67 -23.04 -7.19
N LEU A 256 -32.70 -21.76 -6.87
CA LEU A 256 -31.88 -21.17 -5.81
C LEU A 256 -32.68 -20.92 -4.53
N SER A 257 -32.01 -21.00 -3.38
CA SER A 257 -32.57 -20.55 -2.12
C SER A 257 -32.47 -19.03 -2.01
N THR A 258 -33.55 -18.39 -1.54
CA THR A 258 -33.54 -16.95 -1.23
C THR A 258 -33.64 -16.71 0.28
N ILE A 259 -32.99 -15.65 0.74
CA ILE A 259 -33.18 -15.10 2.08
C ILE A 259 -33.91 -13.78 1.91
N THR A 260 -35.06 -13.62 2.57
CA THR A 260 -35.75 -12.33 2.60
C THR A 260 -35.05 -11.44 3.61
N ASP A 261 -34.42 -10.38 3.13
CA ASP A 261 -33.86 -9.36 3.99
C ASP A 261 -34.96 -8.36 4.37
N THR A 262 -35.22 -8.27 5.66
CA THR A 262 -36.16 -7.29 6.23
C THR A 262 -35.47 -5.98 6.61
N THR A 263 -34.15 -5.92 6.52
CA THR A 263 -33.39 -4.69 6.83
C THR A 263 -33.52 -3.69 5.69
N THR A 264 -33.82 -2.45 6.05
CA THR A 264 -34.04 -1.34 5.12
C THR A 264 -32.85 -0.39 5.07
N SER A 265 -31.68 -0.77 5.60
CA SER A 265 -30.54 0.14 5.65
C SER A 265 -30.07 0.46 4.24
N THR A 266 -30.13 1.74 3.88
CA THR A 266 -29.71 2.28 2.58
C THR A 266 -28.34 2.94 2.65
N SER A 267 -27.65 2.85 3.79
CA SER A 267 -26.34 3.45 3.97
C SER A 267 -25.27 2.56 3.37
N SER A 268 -24.29 3.17 2.70
CA SER A 268 -23.09 2.46 2.27
C SER A 268 -22.47 1.68 3.43
N PRO A 269 -22.05 0.42 3.23
CA PRO A 269 -21.49 -0.41 4.31
C PRO A 269 -20.19 0.18 4.87
N VAL A 270 -19.49 0.98 4.07
CA VAL A 270 -18.24 1.65 4.42
C VAL A 270 -18.22 3.06 3.85
N SER A 271 -17.70 4.03 4.59
CA SER A 271 -17.56 5.41 4.12
C SER A 271 -16.44 5.52 3.09
N LEU A 272 -16.63 6.22 1.98
CA LEU A 272 -15.53 6.55 1.07
C LEU A 272 -14.41 7.28 1.84
N PRO A 273 -13.13 6.92 1.68
CA PRO A 273 -12.02 7.72 2.18
C PRO A 273 -12.10 9.13 1.57
N SER A 274 -12.31 10.15 2.41
CA SER A 274 -12.47 11.56 1.97
C SER A 274 -11.21 12.07 1.26
N SER A 275 -11.35 12.75 0.11
CA SER A 275 -10.29 13.43 -0.69
C SER A 275 -8.85 13.09 -0.30
N VAL A 276 -8.48 11.81 -0.40
CA VAL A 276 -7.21 11.31 0.12
C VAL A 276 -6.11 11.77 -0.82
N SER A 277 -5.21 12.63 -0.37
CA SER A 277 -4.03 13.07 -1.14
C SER A 277 -2.73 12.47 -0.62
N THR A 278 -2.71 12.02 0.63
CA THR A 278 -1.57 11.40 1.28
C THR A 278 -2.00 10.23 2.18
N TYR A 279 -1.07 9.35 2.52
CA TYR A 279 -1.27 8.32 3.55
C TYR A 279 0.01 8.12 4.38
N ARG A 280 -0.13 7.39 5.49
CA ARG A 280 0.99 6.96 6.34
C ARG A 280 0.89 5.47 6.60
N LEU A 281 2.05 4.81 6.72
CA LEU A 281 2.09 3.37 7.04
C LEU A 281 1.92 3.10 8.53
N TYR A 282 2.37 4.01 9.39
CA TYR A 282 2.29 3.88 10.84
C TYR A 282 2.21 5.27 11.47
N ALA A 283 1.71 5.35 12.71
CA ALA A 283 1.60 6.62 13.43
C ALA A 283 2.97 7.30 13.57
N GLY A 284 3.05 8.58 13.19
CA GLY A 284 4.30 9.34 13.17
C GLY A 284 5.24 9.04 11.98
N GLY A 285 4.92 8.10 11.09
CA GLY A 285 5.74 7.80 9.91
C GLY A 285 5.70 8.86 8.81
N LYS A 286 6.54 8.68 7.78
CA LYS A 286 6.56 9.53 6.58
C LYS A 286 5.17 9.59 5.93
N SER A 287 4.77 10.80 5.54
CA SER A 287 3.61 11.03 4.69
C SER A 287 3.96 10.75 3.24
N TYR A 288 3.24 9.84 2.59
CA TYR A 288 3.40 9.51 1.18
C TYR A 288 2.33 10.22 0.37
N THR A 289 2.73 10.97 -0.66
CA THR A 289 1.80 11.61 -1.59
C THR A 289 1.28 10.58 -2.58
N ILE A 290 -0.04 10.52 -2.75
CA ILE A 290 -0.68 9.60 -3.69
C ILE A 290 -0.65 10.21 -5.09
N PRO A 291 0.01 9.58 -6.08
CA PRO A 291 0.04 10.10 -7.44
C PRO A 291 -1.33 10.04 -8.10
N THR A 292 -1.69 11.08 -8.85
CA THR A 292 -2.87 11.10 -9.72
C THR A 292 -2.50 10.59 -11.11
N ILE A 293 -3.16 9.51 -11.56
CA ILE A 293 -2.85 8.86 -12.84
C ILE A 293 -2.99 9.84 -14.00
N GLN A 294 -4.06 10.64 -14.04
CA GLN A 294 -4.29 11.60 -15.12
C GLN A 294 -3.22 12.67 -15.22
N SER A 295 -2.65 13.11 -14.09
CA SER A 295 -1.57 14.10 -14.09
C SER A 295 -0.26 13.54 -14.67
N LEU A 296 -0.06 12.22 -14.62
CA LEU A 296 1.14 11.56 -15.12
C LEU A 296 0.99 11.05 -16.56
N TYR A 297 -0.20 10.58 -16.94
CA TYR A 297 -0.41 9.81 -18.15
C TYR A 297 -1.64 10.22 -18.99
N GLY A 298 -2.41 11.22 -18.55
CA GLY A 298 -3.65 11.65 -19.19
C GLY A 298 -4.89 10.83 -18.79
N SER A 299 -6.05 11.19 -19.33
CA SER A 299 -7.36 10.61 -18.99
C SER A 299 -7.61 9.21 -19.57
N THR A 300 -6.74 8.71 -20.43
CA THR A 300 -6.79 7.33 -20.94
C THR A 300 -5.38 6.78 -21.03
N ILE A 301 -5.14 5.63 -20.39
CA ILE A 301 -3.83 4.99 -20.35
C ILE A 301 -3.82 3.68 -21.14
N SER A 302 -2.67 3.35 -21.73
CA SER A 302 -2.46 2.18 -22.58
C SER A 302 -1.00 1.73 -22.50
N GLY A 303 -0.73 0.42 -22.49
CA GLY A 303 0.62 -0.14 -22.47
C GLY A 303 1.42 0.18 -21.20
N ARG A 304 0.76 0.25 -20.04
CA ARG A 304 1.37 0.68 -18.76
C ARG A 304 1.21 -0.38 -17.69
N THR A 305 2.27 -0.59 -16.92
CA THR A 305 2.21 -1.25 -15.62
C THR A 305 2.44 -0.19 -14.54
N LEU A 306 1.49 -0.04 -13.63
CA LEU A 306 1.60 0.82 -12.45
C LEU A 306 1.73 -0.08 -11.21
N GLU A 307 2.74 0.15 -10.39
CA GLU A 307 3.03 -0.67 -9.22
C GLU A 307 3.57 0.15 -8.06
N ALA A 308 3.67 -0.48 -6.88
CA ALA A 308 4.21 0.16 -5.69
C ALA A 308 5.68 0.57 -5.89
N ASP A 309 6.00 1.80 -5.51
CA ASP A 309 7.37 2.26 -5.38
C ASP A 309 7.73 2.30 -3.90
N VAL A 310 8.69 1.47 -3.49
CA VAL A 310 9.07 1.26 -2.10
C VAL A 310 9.41 2.57 -1.34
N ALA A 311 9.96 3.58 -2.03
CA ALA A 311 10.43 4.82 -1.40
C ALA A 311 9.39 5.96 -1.39
N THR A 312 8.51 5.99 -2.40
CA THR A 312 7.61 7.11 -2.68
C THR A 312 6.13 6.73 -2.65
N ASN A 313 5.77 5.48 -2.95
CA ASN A 313 4.40 4.96 -2.91
C ASN A 313 4.38 3.46 -2.54
N PRO A 314 4.78 3.09 -1.31
CA PRO A 314 4.99 1.69 -0.92
C PRO A 314 3.74 0.81 -0.94
N LEU A 315 2.54 1.39 -0.87
CA LEU A 315 1.28 0.64 -1.00
C LEU A 315 0.77 0.52 -2.43
N GLY A 316 1.38 1.21 -3.40
CA GLY A 316 0.88 1.24 -4.78
C GLY A 316 -0.52 1.84 -4.87
N VAL A 317 -0.79 2.92 -4.14
CA VAL A 317 -2.09 3.60 -4.19
C VAL A 317 -2.04 4.67 -5.27
N PHE A 318 -3.08 4.76 -6.08
CA PHE A 318 -3.18 5.70 -7.19
C PHE A 318 -4.52 6.42 -7.14
N ARG A 319 -4.52 7.72 -7.40
CA ARG A 319 -5.76 8.49 -7.53
C ARG A 319 -6.18 8.61 -8.98
N SER A 320 -7.49 8.65 -9.18
CA SER A 320 -8.10 9.19 -10.38
C SER A 320 -8.92 10.44 -10.05
N SER A 321 -8.98 11.38 -11.00
CA SER A 321 -9.85 12.55 -10.95
C SER A 321 -10.46 12.85 -12.32
N GLY A 322 -11.77 13.01 -12.38
CA GLY A 322 -12.57 12.91 -13.59
C GLY A 322 -12.51 11.50 -14.19
N TYR A 323 -12.76 11.43 -15.50
CA TYR A 323 -12.72 10.18 -16.27
C TYR A 323 -11.31 9.57 -16.32
N LEU A 324 -11.19 8.27 -16.02
CA LEU A 324 -10.01 7.45 -16.27
C LEU A 324 -10.36 6.24 -17.14
N GLY A 325 -9.90 6.24 -18.39
CA GLY A 325 -9.99 5.11 -19.30
C GLY A 325 -8.79 4.18 -19.21
N LEU A 326 -9.02 2.89 -18.93
CA LEU A 326 -8.04 1.82 -19.03
C LEU A 326 -8.18 1.16 -20.41
N SER A 327 -7.26 1.47 -21.31
CA SER A 327 -7.19 0.90 -22.66
C SER A 327 -6.29 -0.35 -22.67
N ASN A 328 -5.72 -0.70 -23.83
CA ASN A 328 -5.06 -1.98 -24.02
C ASN A 328 -3.79 -2.14 -23.17
N ASN A 329 -3.54 -3.34 -22.66
CA ASN A 329 -2.29 -3.71 -21.97
C ASN A 329 -2.01 -2.83 -20.76
N VAL A 330 -2.97 -2.69 -19.87
CA VAL A 330 -2.85 -1.91 -18.63
C VAL A 330 -2.89 -2.83 -17.43
N THR A 331 -1.84 -2.82 -16.62
CA THR A 331 -1.79 -3.55 -15.35
C THR A 331 -1.61 -2.56 -14.21
N ILE A 332 -2.49 -2.56 -13.23
CA ILE A 332 -2.33 -1.78 -12.00
C ILE A 332 -2.18 -2.77 -10.85
N ARG A 333 -0.93 -2.91 -10.37
CA ARG A 333 -0.56 -3.67 -9.18
C ARG A 333 -0.70 -2.81 -7.93
N GLY A 334 -1.93 -2.45 -7.60
CA GLY A 334 -2.21 -1.45 -6.57
C GLY A 334 -3.69 -1.18 -6.36
N THR A 335 -3.99 -0.12 -5.62
CA THR A 335 -5.35 0.37 -5.37
C THR A 335 -5.61 1.63 -6.17
N VAL A 336 -6.68 1.65 -6.98
CA VAL A 336 -7.16 2.88 -7.65
C VAL A 336 -8.26 3.52 -6.82
N ILE A 337 -8.15 4.81 -6.53
CA ILE A 337 -9.12 5.58 -5.75
C ILE A 337 -9.65 6.77 -6.59
N SER A 338 -10.95 6.77 -6.86
CA SER A 338 -11.68 7.93 -7.39
C SER A 338 -12.45 8.59 -6.24
N THR A 339 -12.46 9.92 -6.17
CA THR A 339 -13.02 10.64 -5.01
C THR A 339 -14.09 11.68 -5.36
N GLY A 340 -14.12 12.17 -6.59
CA GLY A 340 -15.13 13.07 -7.11
C GLY A 340 -16.42 12.34 -7.48
N THR A 341 -17.54 13.03 -7.39
CA THR A 341 -18.88 12.54 -7.77
C THR A 341 -19.13 12.55 -9.28
N SER A 342 -18.06 12.60 -10.06
CA SER A 342 -18.02 12.55 -11.53
C SER A 342 -16.75 11.85 -12.00
N ASP A 343 -16.12 11.07 -11.10
CA ASP A 343 -14.83 10.44 -11.32
C ASP A 343 -15.06 8.98 -11.72
N ASP A 344 -15.27 8.76 -13.01
CA ASP A 344 -15.48 7.43 -13.58
C ASP A 344 -14.17 6.66 -13.74
N LEU A 345 -14.23 5.36 -13.45
CA LEU A 345 -13.23 4.40 -13.89
C LEU A 345 -13.82 3.55 -15.02
N ALA A 346 -13.30 3.71 -16.23
CA ALA A 346 -13.78 3.03 -17.41
C ALA A 346 -12.75 2.03 -17.94
N ILE A 347 -13.14 0.78 -18.12
CA ILE A 347 -12.34 -0.23 -18.83
C ILE A 347 -12.84 -0.30 -20.28
N VAL A 348 -12.00 0.16 -21.20
CA VAL A 348 -12.32 0.26 -22.64
C VAL A 348 -11.50 -0.68 -23.51
N GLY A 349 -10.32 -1.11 -23.03
CA GLY A 349 -9.39 -1.94 -23.79
C GLY A 349 -9.39 -3.42 -23.40
N THR A 350 -8.43 -4.14 -23.98
CA THR A 350 -8.17 -5.55 -23.70
C THR A 350 -6.89 -5.73 -22.90
N ASN A 351 -6.75 -6.87 -22.21
CA ASN A 351 -5.61 -7.15 -21.34
C ASN A 351 -5.44 -6.07 -20.26
N VAL A 352 -6.54 -5.77 -19.55
CA VAL A 352 -6.55 -4.87 -18.40
C VAL A 352 -6.60 -5.67 -17.11
N GLU A 353 -5.69 -5.43 -16.18
CA GLU A 353 -5.63 -6.12 -14.89
C GLU A 353 -5.54 -5.13 -13.73
N LEU A 354 -6.43 -5.27 -12.74
CA LEU A 354 -6.37 -4.59 -11.45
C LEU A 354 -6.11 -5.63 -10.36
N ALA A 355 -4.93 -5.63 -9.76
CA ALA A 355 -4.51 -6.66 -8.80
C ALA A 355 -3.60 -6.08 -7.70
N PRO A 356 -4.14 -5.65 -6.55
CA PRO A 356 -3.37 -5.08 -5.47
C PRO A 356 -2.39 -6.12 -4.89
N PRO A 357 -1.17 -5.71 -4.51
CA PRO A 357 -0.20 -6.63 -3.93
C PRO A 357 -0.63 -7.09 -2.53
N LYS A 358 -0.06 -8.20 -2.09
CA LYS A 358 -0.20 -8.64 -0.69
C LYS A 358 0.46 -7.61 0.23
N LEU A 359 -0.26 -7.25 1.29
CA LEU A 359 0.29 -6.49 2.40
C LEU A 359 1.33 -7.33 3.14
N PRO A 360 2.34 -6.70 3.77
CA PRO A 360 3.25 -7.43 4.63
C PRO A 360 2.50 -8.12 5.77
N ARG A 361 2.92 -9.36 6.08
CA ARG A 361 2.31 -10.14 7.16
C ARG A 361 2.47 -9.45 8.51
N LEU A 362 1.43 -9.60 9.33
CA LEU A 362 1.50 -9.23 10.73
C LEU A 362 2.29 -10.28 11.50
N GLU A 363 2.97 -9.85 12.55
CA GLU A 363 3.70 -10.72 13.45
C GLU A 363 2.72 -11.67 14.14
N ASN A 364 2.97 -12.98 14.03
CA ASN A 364 2.12 -14.06 14.53
C ASN A 364 0.73 -14.17 13.85
N ASP A 365 0.49 -13.51 12.70
CA ASP A 365 -0.66 -13.77 11.83
C ASP A 365 -0.20 -14.55 10.59
N THR A 366 -0.88 -15.65 10.28
CA THR A 366 -0.62 -16.46 9.08
C THR A 366 -1.45 -16.03 7.88
N SER A 367 -2.43 -15.15 8.09
CA SER A 367 -3.36 -14.70 7.05
C SER A 367 -2.69 -13.69 6.11
N ASP A 368 -2.75 -13.95 4.81
CA ASP A 368 -2.38 -12.95 3.82
C ASP A 368 -3.53 -11.95 3.63
N ARG A 369 -3.19 -10.67 3.48
CA ARG A 369 -4.16 -9.59 3.27
C ARG A 369 -3.77 -8.74 2.06
N LYS A 370 -4.75 -8.14 1.39
CA LYS A 370 -4.53 -7.16 0.30
C LYS A 370 -5.49 -5.98 0.48
N LEU A 371 -5.12 -4.81 -0.03
CA LEU A 371 -6.04 -3.67 -0.12
C LEU A 371 -7.09 -3.92 -1.21
N ALA A 372 -8.09 -3.05 -1.30
CA ALA A 372 -9.03 -3.07 -2.42
C ALA A 372 -8.31 -2.82 -3.76
N ALA A 373 -8.78 -3.44 -4.84
CA ALA A 373 -8.28 -3.18 -6.18
C ALA A 373 -8.76 -1.82 -6.69
N ALA A 374 -10.04 -1.52 -6.43
CA ALA A 374 -10.68 -0.27 -6.86
C ALA A 374 -11.63 0.25 -5.78
N LEU A 375 -11.51 1.55 -5.48
CA LEU A 375 -12.41 2.34 -4.66
C LEU A 375 -12.93 3.48 -5.56
N VAL A 376 -14.10 3.32 -6.16
CA VAL A 376 -14.62 4.22 -7.20
C VAL A 376 -15.80 4.99 -6.65
N ARG A 377 -15.73 6.32 -6.65
CA ARG A 377 -16.80 7.14 -6.09
C ARG A 377 -18.05 7.15 -6.97
N ASP A 378 -17.86 7.37 -8.27
CA ASP A 378 -18.94 7.44 -9.26
C ASP A 378 -19.12 6.05 -9.90
N ASP A 379 -18.90 5.91 -11.20
CA ASP A 379 -19.13 4.66 -11.90
C ASP A 379 -17.85 3.85 -12.17
N LEU A 380 -17.96 2.53 -12.01
CA LEU A 380 -17.03 1.57 -12.61
C LEU A 380 -17.69 0.95 -13.85
N VAL A 381 -17.23 1.38 -15.02
CA VAL A 381 -17.84 1.01 -16.31
C VAL A 381 -16.94 0.07 -17.11
N ILE A 382 -17.47 -1.07 -17.53
CA ILE A 382 -16.80 -2.02 -18.41
C ILE A 382 -17.49 -1.96 -19.79
N TYR A 383 -16.77 -1.50 -20.82
CA TYR A 383 -17.35 -1.30 -22.15
C TYR A 383 -17.32 -2.56 -23.01
N SER A 384 -18.19 -2.58 -24.03
CA SER A 384 -18.22 -3.62 -25.07
C SER A 384 -16.86 -3.88 -25.71
N GLY A 385 -16.53 -5.15 -25.91
CA GLY A 385 -15.27 -5.60 -26.51
C GLY A 385 -14.05 -5.53 -25.59
N SER A 386 -14.21 -5.05 -24.34
CA SER A 386 -13.14 -5.04 -23.36
C SER A 386 -12.81 -6.44 -22.83
N GLN A 387 -11.56 -6.60 -22.38
CA GLN A 387 -11.09 -7.83 -21.72
C GLN A 387 -10.34 -7.45 -20.46
N SER A 388 -10.90 -7.79 -19.30
CA SER A 388 -10.32 -7.37 -18.03
C SER A 388 -10.46 -8.38 -16.89
N THR A 389 -9.53 -8.28 -15.95
CA THR A 389 -9.50 -9.03 -14.70
C THR A 389 -9.36 -8.08 -13.52
N VAL A 390 -10.22 -8.22 -12.52
CA VAL A 390 -10.12 -7.51 -11.24
C VAL A 390 -9.94 -8.55 -10.14
N ARG A 391 -8.83 -8.49 -9.40
CA ARG A 391 -8.51 -9.43 -8.31
C ARG A 391 -8.63 -8.71 -6.97
N GLY A 392 -9.46 -9.21 -6.06
CA GLY A 392 -9.77 -8.60 -4.76
C GLY A 392 -11.08 -7.81 -4.77
N LEU A 393 -11.17 -6.80 -3.92
CA LEU A 393 -12.38 -5.98 -3.79
C LEU A 393 -12.45 -4.84 -4.82
N ALA A 394 -13.61 -4.73 -5.48
CA ALA A 394 -14.07 -3.49 -6.11
C ALA A 394 -15.24 -2.90 -5.30
N MET A 395 -15.01 -1.72 -4.71
CA MET A 395 -16.05 -0.97 -4.00
C MET A 395 -16.41 0.28 -4.81
N VAL A 396 -17.68 0.37 -5.19
CA VAL A 396 -18.25 1.42 -6.04
C VAL A 396 -19.35 2.13 -5.25
N TRP A 397 -19.30 3.46 -5.16
CA TRP A 397 -20.31 4.22 -4.41
C TRP A 397 -21.52 4.62 -5.26
N ASP A 398 -21.42 4.53 -6.58
CA ASP A 398 -22.56 4.63 -7.48
C ASP A 398 -22.75 3.32 -8.27
N ASP A 399 -22.68 3.35 -9.60
CA ASP A 399 -23.06 2.22 -10.43
C ASP A 399 -21.84 1.41 -10.89
N PHE A 400 -21.92 0.09 -10.69
CA PHE A 400 -21.11 -0.84 -11.46
C PHE A 400 -21.89 -1.20 -12.73
N ASP A 401 -21.34 -0.90 -13.91
CA ASP A 401 -22.02 -1.13 -15.19
C ASP A 401 -21.15 -1.85 -16.22
N LEU A 402 -21.63 -3.00 -16.68
CA LEU A 402 -21.10 -3.71 -17.83
C LEU A 402 -21.92 -3.35 -19.07
N LYS A 403 -21.47 -2.33 -19.81
CA LYS A 403 -22.22 -1.74 -20.93
C LYS A 403 -22.11 -2.56 -22.20
N GLY A 404 -23.20 -3.26 -22.51
CA GLY A 404 -23.47 -3.82 -23.84
C GLY A 404 -22.38 -4.79 -24.31
N ALA A 405 -22.16 -5.87 -23.55
CA ALA A 405 -21.21 -6.91 -23.93
C ALA A 405 -21.43 -7.39 -25.37
N ASN A 406 -20.40 -7.95 -25.98
CA ASN A 406 -20.48 -8.65 -27.26
C ASN A 406 -19.76 -10.00 -27.13
N SER A 407 -19.72 -10.79 -28.20
CA SER A 407 -19.06 -12.10 -28.21
C SER A 407 -17.56 -12.08 -27.84
N THR A 408 -16.87 -10.94 -27.96
CA THR A 408 -15.44 -10.79 -27.61
C THR A 408 -15.19 -10.24 -26.21
N SER A 409 -16.23 -9.75 -25.54
CA SER A 409 -16.14 -9.16 -24.20
C SER A 409 -15.79 -10.22 -23.16
N ARG A 410 -14.79 -9.94 -22.31
CA ARG A 410 -14.35 -10.80 -21.21
C ARG A 410 -14.23 -9.96 -19.94
N PHE A 411 -14.86 -10.39 -18.85
CA PHE A 411 -14.71 -9.75 -17.55
C PHE A 411 -14.63 -10.83 -16.49
N GLN A 412 -13.61 -10.77 -15.65
CA GLN A 412 -13.48 -11.65 -14.50
C GLN A 412 -13.20 -10.81 -13.27
N LEU A 413 -14.05 -10.96 -12.25
CA LEU A 413 -13.77 -10.47 -10.91
C LEU A 413 -13.52 -11.68 -10.00
N GLU A 414 -12.30 -11.80 -9.50
CA GLU A 414 -11.92 -12.79 -8.49
C GLU A 414 -11.83 -12.07 -7.14
N GLY A 415 -12.91 -12.10 -6.35
CA GLY A 415 -13.01 -11.42 -5.06
C GLY A 415 -14.43 -10.97 -4.76
N HIS A 416 -14.58 -9.69 -4.39
CA HIS A 416 -15.86 -9.13 -3.96
C HIS A 416 -16.19 -7.88 -4.78
N LEU A 417 -17.45 -7.73 -5.16
CA LEU A 417 -18.00 -6.52 -5.75
C LEU A 417 -19.03 -5.93 -4.79
N ALA A 418 -18.86 -4.67 -4.40
CA ALA A 418 -19.86 -3.93 -3.65
C ALA A 418 -20.19 -2.61 -4.35
N ALA A 419 -21.47 -2.37 -4.64
CA ALA A 419 -21.92 -1.20 -5.41
C ALA A 419 -23.28 -0.68 -4.93
N SER A 420 -23.63 0.58 -5.26
CA SER A 420 -24.97 1.11 -5.00
C SER A 420 -26.00 0.46 -5.93
N THR A 421 -25.64 0.35 -7.20
CA THR A 421 -26.38 -0.42 -8.21
C THR A 421 -25.42 -1.32 -8.98
N VAL A 422 -25.94 -2.47 -9.42
CA VAL A 422 -25.17 -3.43 -10.23
C VAL A 422 -25.92 -3.68 -11.53
N GLN A 423 -25.29 -3.35 -12.66
CA GLN A 423 -25.80 -3.62 -14.00
C GLN A 423 -24.85 -4.56 -14.72
N PHE A 424 -25.21 -5.84 -14.81
CA PHE A 424 -24.59 -6.75 -15.76
C PHE A 424 -25.39 -6.69 -17.05
N GLY A 425 -24.98 -5.78 -17.94
CA GLY A 425 -25.57 -5.64 -19.26
C GLY A 425 -25.38 -6.90 -20.08
N GLY A 426 -26.39 -7.20 -20.90
CA GLY A 426 -26.36 -8.36 -21.77
C GLY A 426 -25.43 -8.17 -22.97
N ARG A 427 -25.11 -9.31 -23.60
CA ARG A 427 -24.71 -9.41 -25.01
C ARG A 427 -25.65 -8.68 -25.97
N ALA A 428 -25.16 -7.69 -26.67
CA ALA A 428 -25.90 -6.92 -27.68
C ALA A 428 -26.29 -7.80 -28.89
N ASP A 429 -25.47 -8.80 -29.22
CA ASP A 429 -25.72 -9.79 -30.27
C ASP A 429 -26.89 -10.74 -29.94
N TRP A 430 -27.39 -10.74 -28.69
CA TRP A 430 -28.52 -11.56 -28.26
C TRP A 430 -29.85 -10.82 -28.24
N LEU A 431 -29.86 -9.54 -28.63
CA LEU A 431 -31.07 -8.73 -28.75
C LEU A 431 -31.90 -9.14 -29.97
N LEU A 432 -32.67 -10.22 -29.84
CA LEU A 432 -33.65 -10.66 -30.83
C LEU A 432 -35.05 -10.09 -30.54
N SER A 433 -35.87 -9.99 -31.58
CA SER A 433 -37.28 -9.62 -31.44
C SER A 433 -38.09 -10.71 -30.71
N SER A 434 -39.21 -10.33 -30.07
CA SER A 434 -40.13 -11.27 -29.40
C SER A 434 -40.68 -12.34 -30.35
N THR A 435 -40.82 -12.02 -31.64
CA THR A 435 -41.21 -12.96 -32.68
C THR A 435 -40.14 -14.03 -32.88
N LEU A 436 -38.86 -13.63 -33.00
CA LEU A 436 -37.76 -14.58 -33.17
C LEU A 436 -37.58 -15.48 -31.94
N TRP A 437 -37.67 -14.91 -30.73
CA TRP A 437 -37.64 -15.70 -29.50
C TRP A 437 -38.76 -16.75 -29.43
N SER A 438 -39.97 -16.39 -29.88
CA SER A 438 -41.10 -17.33 -29.98
C SER A 438 -40.88 -18.42 -31.03
N ILE A 439 -40.30 -18.07 -32.18
CA ILE A 439 -39.97 -19.03 -33.24
C ILE A 439 -38.95 -20.05 -32.74
N TYR A 440 -37.84 -19.61 -32.16
CA TYR A 440 -36.81 -20.53 -31.64
C TYR A 440 -37.35 -21.42 -30.53
N GLN A 441 -38.18 -20.89 -29.63
CA GLN A 441 -38.84 -21.71 -28.61
C GLN A 441 -39.78 -22.74 -29.23
N THR A 442 -40.55 -22.37 -30.26
CA THR A 442 -41.47 -23.29 -30.94
C THR A 442 -40.70 -24.41 -31.64
N LEU A 443 -39.64 -24.09 -32.38
CA LEU A 443 -38.78 -25.07 -33.05
C LEU A 443 -38.11 -26.00 -32.04
N PHE A 444 -37.63 -25.46 -30.93
CA PHE A 444 -37.09 -26.24 -29.83
C PHE A 444 -38.14 -27.20 -29.22
N ASN A 445 -39.37 -26.75 -29.03
CA ASN A 445 -40.44 -27.62 -28.53
C ASN A 445 -40.80 -28.72 -29.55
N LEU A 446 -40.83 -28.39 -30.84
CA LEU A 446 -41.14 -29.34 -31.92
C LEU A 446 -40.09 -30.47 -32.01
N GLN A 447 -38.80 -30.17 -31.93
CA GLN A 447 -37.77 -31.23 -31.95
C GLN A 447 -37.81 -32.15 -30.72
N ASN A 448 -38.43 -31.69 -29.63
CA ASN A 448 -38.62 -32.44 -28.40
C ASN A 448 -39.97 -33.17 -28.36
N THR A 449 -40.77 -33.10 -29.45
CA THR A 449 -41.95 -33.96 -29.59
C THR A 449 -41.54 -35.41 -29.90
N SER A 450 -42.29 -36.36 -29.36
CA SER A 450 -41.89 -37.77 -29.27
C SER A 450 -42.01 -38.55 -30.59
N PRO A 451 -41.11 -39.52 -30.86
CA PRO A 451 -39.90 -39.83 -30.09
C PRO A 451 -38.73 -38.89 -30.45
N PRO A 452 -37.93 -38.45 -29.45
CA PRO A 452 -36.74 -37.64 -29.71
C PRO A 452 -35.78 -38.42 -30.62
N GLY A 453 -35.39 -37.78 -31.72
CA GLY A 453 -34.41 -38.35 -32.64
C GLY A 453 -33.00 -38.35 -32.04
N PRO A 454 -32.04 -39.05 -32.67
CA PRO A 454 -30.65 -39.07 -32.21
C PRO A 454 -29.97 -37.69 -32.23
N THR A 455 -30.56 -36.69 -32.89
CA THR A 455 -30.08 -35.31 -32.99
C THR A 455 -30.85 -34.33 -32.09
N THR A 456 -31.74 -34.80 -31.22
CA THR A 456 -32.53 -33.93 -30.33
C THR A 456 -31.63 -33.30 -29.27
N ILE A 457 -31.70 -31.97 -29.15
CA ILE A 457 -31.00 -31.20 -28.12
C ILE A 457 -31.97 -30.95 -26.96
N PRO A 458 -31.74 -31.52 -25.77
CA PRO A 458 -32.72 -31.53 -24.68
C PRO A 458 -32.91 -30.18 -23.97
N TYR A 459 -31.94 -29.26 -24.09
CA TYR A 459 -31.93 -28.00 -23.35
C TYR A 459 -31.98 -26.80 -24.28
N PHE A 460 -32.85 -25.84 -23.98
CA PHE A 460 -33.06 -24.67 -24.81
C PHE A 460 -31.82 -23.78 -24.99
N PRO A 461 -30.99 -23.50 -23.95
CA PRO A 461 -29.72 -22.81 -24.13
C PRO A 461 -28.79 -23.52 -25.13
N ALA A 462 -28.59 -24.83 -24.98
CA ALA A 462 -27.76 -25.62 -25.88
C ALA A 462 -28.32 -25.67 -27.31
N TYR A 463 -29.65 -25.66 -27.46
CA TYR A 463 -30.28 -25.56 -28.78
C TYR A 463 -29.98 -24.21 -29.44
N LEU A 464 -30.08 -23.10 -28.71
CA LEU A 464 -29.77 -21.77 -29.24
C LEU A 464 -28.30 -21.65 -29.62
N GLU A 465 -27.40 -22.26 -28.86
CA GLU A 465 -25.99 -22.37 -29.22
C GLU A 465 -25.79 -23.10 -30.55
N ALA A 466 -26.39 -24.28 -30.71
CA ALA A 466 -26.28 -25.06 -31.94
C ALA A 466 -26.98 -24.42 -33.14
N ALA A 467 -28.13 -23.78 -32.93
CA ALA A 467 -28.97 -23.25 -34.00
C ALA A 467 -28.51 -21.88 -34.52
N ILE A 468 -28.04 -21.00 -33.62
CA ILE A 468 -27.73 -19.60 -33.94
C ILE A 468 -26.43 -19.08 -33.32
N GLY A 469 -25.60 -19.94 -32.73
CA GLY A 469 -24.29 -19.56 -32.22
C GLY A 469 -24.34 -18.73 -30.92
N MET A 470 -25.43 -18.79 -30.16
CA MET A 470 -25.51 -18.14 -28.84
C MET A 470 -24.71 -18.93 -27.80
N THR A 471 -23.42 -18.61 -27.65
CA THR A 471 -22.53 -19.27 -26.68
C THR A 471 -23.05 -19.16 -25.25
N VAL A 472 -23.45 -20.29 -24.67
CA VAL A 472 -24.05 -20.34 -23.33
C VAL A 472 -23.02 -20.12 -22.23
N GLU A 473 -21.77 -20.53 -22.47
CA GLU A 473 -20.67 -20.38 -21.52
C GLU A 473 -20.46 -18.90 -21.15
N PRO A 474 -20.59 -18.54 -19.85
CA PRO A 474 -20.38 -17.19 -19.38
C PRO A 474 -18.93 -16.73 -19.59
N THR A 475 -18.78 -15.52 -20.10
CA THR A 475 -17.47 -14.87 -20.23
C THR A 475 -17.33 -13.65 -19.33
N LEU A 476 -18.37 -13.39 -18.53
CA LEU A 476 -18.49 -12.32 -17.56
C LEU A 476 -18.75 -13.01 -16.22
N THR A 477 -17.73 -13.03 -15.36
CA THR A 477 -17.75 -13.85 -14.15
C THR A 477 -17.38 -13.04 -12.91
N VAL A 478 -18.04 -13.35 -11.80
CA VAL A 478 -17.71 -12.86 -10.46
C VAL A 478 -17.62 -14.07 -9.53
N GLU A 479 -16.43 -14.36 -9.01
CA GLU A 479 -16.19 -15.49 -8.13
C GLU A 479 -15.43 -15.08 -6.88
N PRO A 480 -15.57 -15.81 -5.75
CA PRO A 480 -14.87 -15.45 -4.53
C PRO A 480 -13.36 -15.61 -4.70
N ASN A 481 -12.58 -14.95 -3.84
CA ASN A 481 -11.12 -15.12 -3.82
C ASN A 481 -10.75 -16.61 -3.68
N SER A 482 -10.06 -17.16 -4.68
CA SER A 482 -9.57 -18.54 -4.70
C SER A 482 -8.20 -18.70 -4.04
N ASP A 483 -7.47 -17.59 -3.86
CA ASP A 483 -6.10 -17.52 -3.36
C ASP A 483 -5.99 -17.53 -1.82
N GLY A 484 -7.12 -17.50 -1.11
CA GLY A 484 -7.18 -17.42 0.36
C GLY A 484 -6.71 -16.07 0.93
N VAL A 485 -6.49 -15.06 0.10
CA VAL A 485 -6.06 -13.73 0.53
C VAL A 485 -7.28 -12.91 0.94
N LEU A 486 -7.22 -12.32 2.13
CA LEU A 486 -8.32 -11.54 2.67
C LEU A 486 -8.27 -10.09 2.20
N ASP A 487 -9.38 -9.57 1.68
CA ASP A 487 -9.50 -8.14 1.40
C ASP A 487 -9.53 -7.34 2.71
N HIS A 488 -8.74 -6.28 2.78
CA HIS A 488 -8.65 -5.39 3.93
C HIS A 488 -9.16 -3.99 3.57
N TRP A 489 -10.17 -3.53 4.31
CA TRP A 489 -10.59 -2.14 4.26
C TRP A 489 -9.59 -1.26 5.00
N HIS A 490 -9.09 -0.22 4.34
CA HIS A 490 -8.24 0.77 4.97
C HIS A 490 -8.82 2.18 4.79
N ASP A 491 -9.02 2.88 5.90
CA ASP A 491 -9.24 4.33 5.91
C ASP A 491 -7.88 5.03 5.85
N PHE A 492 -7.57 5.62 4.69
CA PHE A 492 -6.31 6.31 4.44
C PHE A 492 -6.14 7.61 5.24
N SER A 493 -7.16 8.06 5.98
CA SER A 493 -7.01 9.13 6.98
C SER A 493 -6.21 8.67 8.21
N GLN A 494 -6.12 7.35 8.41
CA GLN A 494 -5.43 6.71 9.53
C GLN A 494 -4.17 5.97 9.05
N PRO A 495 -3.19 5.71 9.93
CA PRO A 495 -2.07 4.85 9.59
C PRO A 495 -2.52 3.39 9.37
N LEU A 496 -1.86 2.69 8.43
CA LEU A 496 -2.15 1.28 8.14
C LEU A 496 -1.85 0.36 9.34
N PHE A 497 -0.64 0.44 9.88
CA PHE A 497 -0.20 -0.31 11.05
C PHE A 497 -0.42 0.51 12.32
N VAL A 498 -1.02 -0.13 13.31
CA VAL A 498 -1.40 0.48 14.59
C VAL A 498 -0.79 -0.32 15.75
N PRO A 499 -0.67 0.28 16.96
CA PRO A 499 -0.31 -0.46 18.16
C PRO A 499 -1.24 -1.66 18.37
N ALA A 500 -0.70 -2.80 18.78
CA ALA A 500 -1.52 -3.95 19.14
C ALA A 500 -2.22 -3.70 20.48
N SER A 501 -3.34 -4.39 20.72
CA SER A 501 -4.05 -4.33 22.00
C SER A 501 -3.10 -4.69 23.14
N GLY A 502 -2.94 -3.79 24.11
CA GLY A 502 -2.05 -3.94 25.26
C GLY A 502 -0.67 -3.30 25.10
N ASP A 503 -0.30 -2.85 23.90
CA ASP A 503 0.93 -2.09 23.69
C ASP A 503 0.70 -0.59 23.97
N SER A 504 1.66 0.09 24.58
CA SER A 504 1.62 1.55 24.83
C SER A 504 1.83 2.40 23.56
N GLY A 505 2.27 1.77 22.47
CA GLY A 505 2.64 2.40 21.21
C GLY A 505 3.15 1.37 20.21
N LEU A 506 3.85 1.84 19.17
CA LEU A 506 4.42 0.94 18.16
C LEU A 506 5.65 0.20 18.73
N LEU A 507 5.84 -1.06 18.32
CA LEU A 507 7.04 -1.81 18.68
C LEU A 507 8.03 -1.86 17.52
N TRP A 508 9.31 -1.91 17.85
CA TRP A 508 10.43 -1.75 16.95
C TRP A 508 11.54 -2.74 17.31
N ASN A 509 12.17 -3.35 16.32
CA ASN A 509 13.34 -4.20 16.47
C ASN A 509 14.60 -3.42 16.09
N LEU A 510 15.61 -3.45 16.96
CA LEU A 510 16.93 -2.91 16.63
C LEU A 510 17.58 -3.74 15.52
N VAL A 511 18.05 -3.08 14.48
CA VAL A 511 18.68 -3.70 13.30
C VAL A 511 20.18 -3.57 13.40
N ARG A 512 20.65 -2.34 13.65
CA ARG A 512 22.07 -2.02 13.87
C ARG A 512 22.23 -0.68 14.58
N ILE A 513 23.42 -0.49 15.14
CA ILE A 513 23.91 0.78 15.69
C ILE A 513 25.26 1.07 15.03
N GLU A 514 25.49 2.33 14.68
CA GLU A 514 26.70 2.81 14.03
C GLU A 514 27.23 4.05 14.74
N ASP A 515 28.56 4.14 14.74
CA ASP A 515 29.29 5.28 15.27
C ASP A 515 29.52 6.30 14.15
N GLY A 516 28.85 7.44 14.26
CA GLY A 516 29.10 8.58 13.39
C GLY A 516 30.42 9.25 13.79
N ARG A 517 31.33 9.39 12.83
CA ARG A 517 32.63 10.04 13.05
C ARG A 517 32.50 11.50 13.45
#